data_AF-A0A853KA23-F1
#
_entry.id   AF-A0A853KA23-F1
#
_cell.length_a   1.000
_cell.length_b   1.000
_cell.length_c   1.000
_cell.angle_alpha   90.00
_cell.angle_beta   90.00
_cell.angle_gamma   90.00
#
_symmetry.space_group_name_H-M   'P 1'
#
loop_
_entity.id
_entity.type
_entity.pdbx_description
1 polymer ?
#
loop_
_entity_poly.entity_id
_entity_poly.type
_entity_poly.pdbx_seq_one_letter_code
_entity_poly.pdbx_strand_id
1 'polypeptide(L)'
;MSLTSMLSDNAEVKSLFSTLPNFKGLCKTLNDDGAPFPKGIPPVADLVQGANAGNVGMAYDYWLRAYLQRINQDYEEPVVVADQAMRRLILGLTQFGMEDSLPEITEKYNISREIRRQYSRGDNVDERGLYEACVFLGYMEAYYRSGYVRQNGYDVDSREVHDLSQIADKTMDVEAFFKKENRILYNPTFGDMSALVGGADADFVIDTMLVDIKTVRRLGYQAEHMRQLIGYYILSKFDRDFPVEIGKIGVFFSRFNRFVYLTIADIKTVFDLDEFAEKFIGILQKQRSPRVENKVKAMMTKDEEAQERIAEVTFKRALRHAGHIILNQYADDEGLLVDKRNNRPVSRATITKAVGGKRIMDLALEKGLLHETVIQDKSAFVLDMSVLRLMSRDRRLPILLSD
;
A
#
# COMPACT_ATOMS: atom_id res chain seq x y z
N MET A 1 6.81 -10.40 -10.43
CA MET A 1 7.45 -11.41 -9.56
C MET A 1 8.08 -10.61 -8.43
N SER A 2 7.93 -10.93 -7.15
CA SER A 2 8.65 -10.20 -6.09
C SER A 2 9.98 -10.89 -5.77
N LEU A 3 10.86 -10.25 -4.99
CA LEU A 3 12.07 -10.93 -4.48
C LEU A 3 11.73 -12.28 -3.81
N THR A 4 10.69 -12.32 -2.99
CA THR A 4 10.28 -13.56 -2.30
C THR A 4 9.89 -14.66 -3.29
N SER A 5 9.13 -14.34 -4.35
CA SER A 5 8.80 -15.29 -5.42
C SER A 5 10.05 -15.66 -6.23
N MET A 6 10.98 -14.74 -6.44
CA MET A 6 12.24 -15.04 -7.12
C MET A 6 13.10 -16.02 -6.30
N LEU A 7 13.16 -15.87 -4.98
CA LEU A 7 13.87 -16.79 -4.08
C LEU A 7 13.26 -18.20 -4.09
N SER A 8 11.96 -18.35 -4.36
CA SER A 8 11.28 -19.66 -4.38
C SER A 8 11.22 -20.31 -5.77
N ASP A 9 11.05 -19.50 -6.81
CA ASP A 9 10.60 -19.96 -8.14
C ASP A 9 11.70 -19.87 -9.20
N ASN A 10 12.70 -18.99 -9.02
CA ASN A 10 13.82 -18.88 -9.95
C ASN A 10 14.91 -19.90 -9.59
N ALA A 11 15.15 -20.87 -10.47
CA ALA A 11 16.06 -21.99 -10.19
C ALA A 11 17.52 -21.55 -9.91
N GLU A 12 18.03 -20.57 -10.66
CA GLU A 12 19.40 -20.08 -10.46
C GLU A 12 19.54 -19.31 -9.14
N VAL A 13 18.59 -18.41 -8.85
CA VAL A 13 18.58 -17.66 -7.59
C VAL A 13 18.40 -18.58 -6.40
N LYS A 14 17.43 -19.51 -6.47
CA LYS A 14 17.20 -20.52 -5.42
C LYS A 14 18.44 -21.38 -5.18
N SER A 15 19.10 -21.81 -6.25
CA SER A 15 20.36 -22.57 -6.17
C SER A 15 21.44 -21.75 -5.47
N LEU A 16 21.63 -20.49 -5.87
CA LEU A 16 22.61 -19.60 -5.24
C LEU A 16 22.31 -19.39 -3.75
N PHE A 17 21.09 -19.00 -3.38
CA PHE A 17 20.69 -18.74 -1.99
C PHE A 17 20.64 -20.01 -1.12
N SER A 18 20.66 -21.19 -1.72
CA SER A 18 20.82 -22.45 -0.97
C SER A 18 22.26 -22.66 -0.45
N THR A 19 23.24 -21.93 -1.00
CA THR A 19 24.64 -21.99 -0.56
C THR A 19 24.94 -21.16 0.70
N LEU A 20 24.00 -20.28 1.10
CA LEU A 20 24.13 -19.49 2.31
C LEU A 20 24.23 -20.41 3.54
N PRO A 21 25.23 -20.19 4.43
CA PRO A 21 25.37 -20.98 5.63
C PRO A 21 24.23 -20.68 6.63
N ASN A 22 24.15 -21.51 7.66
CA ASN A 22 23.21 -21.27 8.74
C ASN A 22 23.75 -20.17 9.67
N PHE A 23 23.16 -18.98 9.61
CA PHE A 23 23.58 -17.83 10.42
C PHE A 23 23.00 -17.79 11.83
N LYS A 24 22.24 -18.81 12.26
CA LYS A 24 21.57 -18.82 13.58
C LYS A 24 22.53 -18.55 14.74
N GLY A 25 23.76 -19.06 14.67
CA GLY A 25 24.78 -18.88 15.71
C GLY A 25 25.35 -17.46 15.80
N LEU A 26 25.16 -16.64 14.78
CA LEU A 26 25.60 -15.24 14.75
C LEU A 26 24.52 -14.27 15.21
N CYS A 27 23.26 -14.73 15.28
CA CYS A 27 22.14 -13.87 15.63
C CYS A 27 22.34 -13.26 17.03
N LYS A 28 21.99 -11.99 17.15
CA LYS A 28 21.97 -11.19 18.38
C LYS A 28 20.55 -10.71 18.61
N THR A 29 20.25 -10.20 19.80
CA THR A 29 18.92 -9.67 20.12
C THR A 29 19.05 -8.35 20.85
N LEU A 30 18.06 -7.47 20.68
CA LEU A 30 17.96 -6.23 21.47
C LEU A 30 17.30 -6.45 22.84
N ASN A 31 16.74 -7.65 23.07
CA ASN A 31 16.11 -7.99 24.33
C ASN A 31 17.18 -8.36 25.38
N ASP A 32 17.00 -7.88 26.62
CA ASP A 32 17.96 -8.08 27.72
C ASP A 32 17.95 -9.50 28.34
N ASP A 33 16.97 -10.32 27.96
CA ASP A 33 16.65 -11.61 28.59
C ASP A 33 17.38 -12.82 27.97
N GLY A 34 18.36 -12.60 27.08
CA GLY A 34 19.33 -13.62 26.68
C GLY A 34 19.27 -14.04 25.20
N ALA A 35 19.08 -15.34 24.94
CA ALA A 35 19.31 -15.91 23.59
C ALA A 35 18.34 -15.33 22.54
N PRO A 36 18.75 -15.13 21.27
CA PRO A 36 17.86 -14.59 20.22
C PRO A 36 16.65 -15.46 19.89
N PHE A 37 16.75 -16.77 20.14
CA PHE A 37 15.67 -17.74 19.90
C PHE A 37 15.55 -18.69 21.10
N PRO A 38 15.03 -18.20 22.24
CA PRO A 38 14.85 -19.04 23.42
C PRO A 38 13.76 -20.09 23.15
N LYS A 39 13.92 -21.27 23.72
CA LYS A 39 12.97 -22.37 23.53
C LYS A 39 11.77 -22.20 24.46
N GLY A 40 10.57 -22.42 23.93
CA GLY A 40 9.35 -22.55 24.72
C GLY A 40 8.81 -21.24 25.31
N ILE A 41 9.28 -20.09 24.83
CA ILE A 41 8.68 -18.82 25.25
C ILE A 41 7.29 -18.66 24.62
N PRO A 42 6.26 -18.30 25.41
CA PRO A 42 4.95 -17.99 24.88
C PRO A 42 4.98 -16.66 24.10
N PRO A 43 4.06 -16.46 23.15
CA PRO A 43 3.86 -15.13 22.56
C PRO A 43 3.36 -14.15 23.63
N VAL A 44 3.67 -12.87 23.46
CA VAL A 44 3.12 -11.78 24.28
C VAL A 44 1.65 -11.49 23.94
N ALA A 45 1.21 -11.91 22.75
CA ALA A 45 -0.15 -11.82 22.26
C ALA A 45 -0.51 -13.10 21.47
N ASP A 46 -1.43 -13.89 22.03
CA ASP A 46 -1.92 -15.12 21.41
C ASP A 46 -2.71 -14.81 20.13
N LEU A 47 -2.70 -15.75 19.19
CA LEU A 47 -3.54 -15.63 18.00
C LEU A 47 -5.01 -15.80 18.39
N VAL A 48 -5.82 -14.77 18.17
CA VAL A 48 -7.26 -14.84 18.37
C VAL A 48 -7.87 -15.93 17.47
N GLN A 49 -8.67 -16.80 18.07
CA GLN A 49 -9.30 -17.92 17.36
C GLN A 49 -10.18 -17.40 16.21
N GLY A 50 -9.92 -17.90 15.00
CA GLY A 50 -10.66 -17.54 13.79
C GLY A 50 -10.17 -16.26 13.11
N ALA A 51 -9.21 -15.53 13.68
CA ALA A 51 -8.52 -14.44 12.98
C ALA A 51 -7.56 -14.99 11.92
N ASN A 52 -7.45 -14.31 10.77
CA ASN A 52 -6.46 -14.65 9.77
C ASN A 52 -5.12 -13.98 10.11
N ALA A 53 -4.15 -14.78 10.54
CA ALA A 53 -2.83 -14.28 10.93
C ALA A 53 -2.09 -13.52 9.81
N GLY A 54 -2.33 -13.85 8.53
CA GLY A 54 -1.72 -13.13 7.41
C GLY A 54 -2.30 -11.72 7.25
N ASN A 55 -3.63 -11.58 7.38
CA ASN A 55 -4.30 -10.28 7.37
C ASN A 55 -3.83 -9.41 8.53
N VAL A 56 -3.76 -9.99 9.73
CA VAL A 56 -3.29 -9.27 10.92
C VAL A 56 -1.82 -8.87 10.77
N GLY A 57 -1.00 -9.70 10.12
CA GLY A 57 0.38 -9.33 9.77
C GLY A 57 0.47 -8.07 8.91
N MET A 58 -0.33 -7.98 7.84
CA MET A 58 -0.37 -6.77 7.00
C MET A 58 -0.96 -5.56 7.74
N ALA A 59 -2.02 -5.76 8.51
CA ALA A 59 -2.62 -4.70 9.32
C ALA A 59 -1.64 -4.13 10.36
N TYR A 60 -0.86 -5.03 10.98
CA TYR A 60 0.18 -4.68 11.93
C TYR A 60 1.28 -3.82 11.27
N ASP A 61 1.66 -4.09 10.02
CA ASP A 61 2.61 -3.25 9.29
C ASP A 61 2.07 -1.81 9.10
N TYR A 62 0.80 -1.64 8.73
CA TYR A 62 0.17 -0.30 8.63
C TYR A 62 0.15 0.44 9.97
N TRP A 63 -0.23 -0.26 11.05
CA TRP A 63 -0.26 0.30 12.39
C TRP A 63 1.14 0.66 12.87
N LEU A 64 2.10 -0.27 12.74
CA LEU A 64 3.46 -0.08 13.22
C LEU A 64 4.08 1.13 12.54
N ARG A 65 3.95 1.29 11.23
CA ARG A 65 4.50 2.48 10.53
C ARG A 65 3.94 3.78 11.07
N ALA A 66 2.62 3.85 11.30
CA ALA A 66 2.00 5.03 11.89
C ALA A 66 2.50 5.29 13.32
N TYR A 67 2.69 4.22 14.10
CA TYR A 67 3.27 4.31 15.44
C TYR A 67 4.72 4.78 15.41
N LEU A 68 5.55 4.23 14.51
CA LEU A 68 6.94 4.63 14.32
C LEU A 68 7.07 6.10 13.93
N GLN A 69 6.20 6.59 13.03
CA GLN A 69 6.11 8.01 12.67
C GLN A 69 5.79 8.87 13.89
N ARG A 70 4.81 8.46 14.71
CA ARG A 70 4.40 9.17 15.92
C ARG A 70 5.54 9.27 16.94
N ILE A 71 6.18 8.16 17.28
CA ILE A 71 7.20 8.14 18.34
C ILE A 71 8.53 8.77 17.92
N ASN A 72 8.80 8.88 16.62
CA ASN A 72 10.01 9.49 16.06
C ASN A 72 9.77 10.90 15.49
N GLN A 73 8.54 11.41 15.58
CA GLN A 73 8.12 12.73 15.09
C GLN A 73 8.37 12.93 13.58
N ASP A 74 8.21 11.84 12.81
CA ASP A 74 8.40 11.81 11.37
C ASP A 74 7.04 11.83 10.66
N TYR A 75 6.51 13.04 10.47
CA TYR A 75 5.13 13.23 10.01
C TYR A 75 4.95 13.20 8.48
N GLU A 76 6.03 12.99 7.72
CA GLU A 76 5.94 12.77 6.29
C GLU A 76 5.34 11.40 6.01
N GLU A 77 4.22 11.37 5.27
CA GLU A 77 3.59 10.11 4.86
C GLU A 77 4.37 9.53 3.67
N PRO A 78 5.04 8.38 3.82
CA PRO A 78 5.65 7.71 2.68
C PRO A 78 4.56 7.25 1.72
N VAL A 79 4.88 7.13 0.42
CA VAL A 79 3.95 6.60 -0.59
C VAL A 79 3.41 5.24 -0.11
N VAL A 80 2.11 5.17 0.10
CA VAL A 80 1.47 4.00 0.73
C VAL A 80 1.17 2.96 -0.34
N VAL A 81 1.58 1.70 -0.14
CA VAL A 81 1.24 0.58 -1.05
C VAL A 81 -0.29 0.48 -1.26
N ALA A 82 -1.08 0.84 -0.23
CA ALA A 82 -2.52 0.94 -0.31
C ALA A 82 -3.04 1.90 -1.41
N ASP A 83 -2.28 2.94 -1.79
CA ASP A 83 -2.67 3.81 -2.91
C ASP A 83 -2.60 3.07 -4.25
N GLN A 84 -1.58 2.22 -4.41
CA GLN A 84 -1.49 1.32 -5.57
C GLN A 84 -2.56 0.24 -5.53
N ALA A 85 -2.91 -0.25 -4.33
CA ALA A 85 -3.99 -1.19 -4.11
C ALA A 85 -5.35 -0.63 -4.52
N MET A 86 -5.66 0.60 -4.11
CA MET A 86 -6.89 1.29 -4.51
C MET A 86 -6.96 1.50 -6.01
N ARG A 87 -5.87 1.93 -6.65
CA ARG A 87 -5.82 2.07 -8.12
C ARG A 87 -6.12 0.74 -8.81
N ARG A 88 -5.49 -0.36 -8.39
CA ARG A 88 -5.76 -1.69 -8.94
C ARG A 88 -7.17 -2.18 -8.64
N LEU A 89 -7.71 -1.90 -7.45
CA LEU A 89 -9.05 -2.30 -7.09
C LEU A 89 -10.11 -1.57 -7.92
N ILE A 90 -9.95 -0.26 -8.11
CA ILE A 90 -10.81 0.52 -8.99
C ILE A 90 -10.81 -0.10 -10.39
N LEU A 91 -9.63 -0.41 -10.94
CA LEU A 91 -9.50 -1.06 -12.24
C LEU A 91 -10.18 -2.45 -12.27
N GLY A 92 -9.93 -3.29 -11.27
CA GLY A 92 -10.50 -4.64 -11.18
C GLY A 92 -12.02 -4.63 -11.05
N LEU A 93 -12.58 -3.89 -10.10
CA LEU A 93 -14.03 -3.81 -9.89
C LEU A 93 -14.75 -3.20 -11.12
N THR A 94 -14.14 -2.22 -11.78
CA THR A 94 -14.66 -1.66 -13.04
C THR A 94 -14.64 -2.69 -14.17
N GLN A 95 -13.59 -3.53 -14.24
CA GLN A 95 -13.50 -4.57 -15.26
C GLN A 95 -14.55 -5.68 -15.08
N PHE A 96 -14.92 -5.98 -13.83
CA PHE A 96 -15.91 -7.03 -13.49
C PHE A 96 -17.35 -6.52 -13.30
N GLY A 97 -17.61 -5.24 -13.55
CA GLY A 97 -18.97 -4.67 -13.44
C GLY A 97 -19.49 -4.60 -12.00
N MET A 98 -18.58 -4.48 -11.02
CA MET A 98 -18.87 -4.40 -9.59
C MET A 98 -18.71 -2.96 -9.07
N GLU A 99 -18.99 -1.97 -9.91
CA GLU A 99 -18.73 -0.55 -9.58
C GLU A 99 -19.64 -0.02 -8.46
N ASP A 100 -20.74 -0.70 -8.16
CA ASP A 100 -21.70 -0.28 -7.13
C ASP A 100 -21.09 -0.28 -5.72
N SER A 101 -20.06 -1.11 -5.48
CA SER A 101 -19.33 -1.17 -4.21
C SER A 101 -18.19 -0.14 -4.11
N LEU A 102 -17.79 0.51 -5.22
CA LEU A 102 -16.66 1.44 -5.23
C LEU A 102 -16.84 2.66 -4.31
N PRO A 103 -18.01 3.32 -4.24
CA PRO A 103 -18.18 4.50 -3.39
C PRO A 103 -17.90 4.20 -1.92
N GLU A 104 -18.47 3.12 -1.39
CA GLU A 104 -18.31 2.71 0.00
C GLU A 104 -16.86 2.32 0.32
N ILE A 105 -16.22 1.55 -0.56
CA ILE A 105 -14.82 1.14 -0.39
C ILE A 105 -13.89 2.36 -0.45
N THR A 106 -14.16 3.31 -1.35
CA THR A 106 -13.37 4.55 -1.48
C THR A 106 -13.54 5.44 -0.25
N GLU A 107 -14.75 5.60 0.24
CA GLU A 107 -15.03 6.35 1.46
C GLU A 107 -14.30 5.72 2.66
N LYS A 108 -14.45 4.40 2.85
CA LYS A 108 -13.78 3.67 3.92
C LYS A 108 -12.26 3.75 3.82
N TYR A 109 -11.71 3.73 2.60
CA TYR A 109 -10.29 3.95 2.36
C TYR A 109 -9.83 5.34 2.79
N ASN A 110 -10.53 6.39 2.37
CA ASN A 110 -10.18 7.76 2.72
C ASN A 110 -10.25 7.99 4.23
N ILE A 111 -11.29 7.49 4.89
CA ILE A 111 -11.42 7.53 6.35
C ILE A 111 -10.26 6.78 7.02
N SER A 112 -9.94 5.57 6.54
CA SER A 112 -8.86 4.75 7.12
C SER A 112 -7.50 5.43 6.99
N ARG A 113 -7.23 6.06 5.85
CA ARG A 113 -6.02 6.87 5.65
C ARG A 113 -5.97 8.06 6.59
N GLU A 114 -7.06 8.80 6.70
CA GLU A 114 -7.10 10.01 7.50
C GLU A 114 -6.90 9.72 8.99
N ILE A 115 -7.57 8.70 9.54
CA ILE A 115 -7.38 8.28 10.93
C ILE A 115 -5.92 7.90 11.19
N ARG A 116 -5.31 7.12 10.29
CA ARG A 116 -3.89 6.74 10.41
C ARG A 116 -2.96 7.95 10.36
N ARG A 117 -3.25 8.91 9.47
CA ARG A 117 -2.48 10.16 9.31
C ARG A 117 -2.59 11.08 10.53
N GLN A 118 -3.78 11.21 11.10
CA GLN A 118 -4.01 11.95 12.35
C GLN A 118 -3.22 11.30 13.49
N TYR A 119 -3.32 9.98 13.64
CA TYR A 119 -2.54 9.24 14.65
C TYR A 119 -1.04 9.45 14.51
N SER A 120 -0.49 9.35 13.28
CA SER A 120 0.95 9.50 13.05
C SER A 120 1.45 10.92 13.36
N ARG A 121 0.59 11.94 13.21
CA ARG A 121 0.86 13.34 13.57
C ARG A 121 0.80 13.66 15.06
N GLY A 122 0.41 12.68 15.87
CA GLY A 122 0.27 12.86 17.32
C GLY A 122 -1.14 13.25 17.75
N ASP A 123 -2.11 13.36 16.84
CA ASP A 123 -3.50 13.65 17.19
C ASP A 123 -4.07 12.51 18.04
N ASN A 124 -5.08 12.84 18.84
CA ASN A 124 -5.84 11.85 19.58
C ASN A 124 -6.93 11.27 18.66
N VAL A 125 -6.87 9.97 18.40
CA VAL A 125 -7.85 9.26 17.59
C VAL A 125 -8.47 8.13 18.41
N ASP A 126 -9.67 7.68 18.03
CA ASP A 126 -10.23 6.46 18.59
C ASP A 126 -9.34 5.26 18.23
N GLU A 127 -8.77 4.59 19.24
CA GLU A 127 -7.83 3.48 19.06
C GLU A 127 -8.47 2.32 18.31
N ARG A 128 -9.73 2.01 18.63
CA ARG A 128 -10.47 0.97 17.92
C ARG A 128 -10.64 1.32 16.44
N GLY A 129 -11.04 2.55 16.14
CA GLY A 129 -11.13 3.07 14.78
C GLY A 129 -9.79 3.01 14.03
N LEU A 130 -8.67 3.26 14.70
CA LEU A 130 -7.33 3.10 14.13
C LEU A 130 -7.04 1.63 13.77
N TYR A 131 -7.33 0.69 14.66
CA TYR A 131 -7.14 -0.74 14.37
C TYR A 131 -8.05 -1.22 13.24
N GLU A 132 -9.31 -0.79 13.22
CA GLU A 132 -10.25 -1.08 12.13
C GLU A 132 -9.75 -0.53 10.78
N ALA A 133 -9.21 0.69 10.78
CA ALA A 133 -8.58 1.30 9.61
C ALA A 133 -7.37 0.49 9.12
N CYS A 134 -6.45 0.10 10.02
CA CYS A 134 -5.27 -0.69 9.67
C CYS A 134 -5.64 -2.08 9.14
N VAL A 135 -6.66 -2.74 9.71
CA VAL A 135 -7.17 -4.02 9.22
C VAL A 135 -7.75 -3.87 7.81
N PHE A 136 -8.54 -2.83 7.57
CA PHE A 136 -9.07 -2.53 6.24
C PHE A 136 -7.95 -2.30 5.21
N LEU A 137 -6.93 -1.49 5.55
CA LEU A 137 -5.77 -1.26 4.68
C LEU A 137 -5.00 -2.55 4.40
N GLY A 138 -4.87 -3.44 5.38
CA GLY A 138 -4.31 -4.78 5.18
C GLY A 138 -5.12 -5.62 4.18
N TYR A 139 -6.45 -5.49 4.14
CA TYR A 139 -7.28 -6.22 3.16
C TYR A 139 -7.07 -5.71 1.75
N MET A 140 -6.99 -4.39 1.60
CA MET A 140 -6.69 -3.73 0.34
C MET A 140 -5.35 -4.21 -0.21
N GLU A 141 -4.34 -4.31 0.65
CA GLU A 141 -3.04 -4.83 0.27
C GLU A 141 -3.06 -6.32 -0.11
N ALA A 142 -3.77 -7.16 0.66
CA ALA A 142 -3.98 -8.56 0.31
C ALA A 142 -4.58 -8.72 -1.09
N TYR A 143 -5.58 -7.90 -1.41
CA TYR A 143 -6.18 -7.86 -2.74
C TYR A 143 -5.15 -7.46 -3.81
N TYR A 144 -4.36 -6.39 -3.57
CA TYR A 144 -3.32 -5.97 -4.51
C TYR A 144 -2.27 -7.05 -4.79
N ARG A 145 -1.86 -7.80 -3.76
CA ARG A 145 -0.81 -8.83 -3.86
C ARG A 145 -1.31 -10.12 -4.51
N SER A 146 -2.56 -10.52 -4.25
CA SER A 146 -3.08 -11.83 -4.67
C SER A 146 -4.13 -11.78 -5.79
N GLY A 147 -4.73 -10.62 -6.02
CA GLY A 147 -5.93 -10.46 -6.87
C GLY A 147 -7.21 -11.06 -6.25
N TYR A 148 -7.14 -11.60 -5.03
CA TYR A 148 -8.27 -12.28 -4.40
C TYR A 148 -9.25 -11.30 -3.75
N VAL A 149 -10.49 -11.30 -4.23
CA VAL A 149 -11.60 -10.59 -3.60
C VAL A 149 -12.17 -11.43 -2.45
N ARG A 150 -12.28 -10.85 -1.26
CA ARG A 150 -12.84 -11.51 -0.08
C ARG A 150 -14.33 -11.81 -0.29
N GLN A 151 -14.77 -12.99 0.18
CA GLN A 151 -16.17 -13.44 0.07
C GLN A 151 -17.17 -12.53 0.82
N ASN A 152 -16.76 -11.93 1.93
CA ASN A 152 -17.58 -10.99 2.71
C ASN A 152 -17.28 -9.52 2.34
N GLY A 153 -16.71 -9.26 1.17
CA GLY A 153 -16.28 -7.91 0.79
C GLY A 153 -15.19 -7.34 1.72
N TYR A 154 -15.22 -6.02 1.93
CA TYR A 154 -14.25 -5.28 2.74
C TYR A 154 -14.75 -4.94 4.15
N ASP A 155 -15.71 -5.71 4.66
CA ASP A 155 -16.12 -5.63 6.06
C ASP A 155 -15.00 -6.11 6.98
N VAL A 156 -14.70 -5.30 7.99
CA VAL A 156 -13.60 -5.52 8.91
C VAL A 156 -14.00 -6.58 9.93
N ASP A 157 -13.19 -7.63 10.06
CA ASP A 157 -13.43 -8.70 11.02
C ASP A 157 -13.00 -8.26 12.43
N SER A 158 -13.96 -8.12 13.35
CA SER A 158 -13.70 -7.74 14.75
C SER A 158 -12.68 -8.64 15.47
N ARG A 159 -12.52 -9.91 15.05
CA ARG A 159 -11.51 -10.82 15.62
C ARG A 159 -10.11 -10.43 15.20
N GLU A 160 -9.93 -9.97 13.96
CA GLU A 160 -8.65 -9.49 13.44
C GLU A 160 -8.30 -8.12 14.04
N VAL A 161 -9.30 -7.27 14.30
CA VAL A 161 -9.14 -6.01 15.04
C VAL A 161 -8.66 -6.30 16.47
N HIS A 162 -9.30 -7.24 17.17
CA HIS A 162 -8.89 -7.62 18.51
C HIS A 162 -7.49 -8.25 18.54
N ASP A 163 -7.17 -9.09 17.56
CA ASP A 163 -5.84 -9.70 17.44
C ASP A 163 -4.77 -8.64 17.17
N LEU A 164 -5.05 -7.65 16.31
CA LEU A 164 -4.17 -6.51 16.07
C LEU A 164 -3.97 -5.69 17.34
N SER A 165 -5.05 -5.36 18.07
CA SER A 165 -4.96 -4.52 19.27
C SER A 165 -4.05 -5.15 20.33
N GLN A 166 -4.20 -6.46 20.57
CA GLN A 166 -3.33 -7.17 21.53
C GLN A 166 -1.85 -7.10 21.16
N ILE A 167 -1.51 -7.25 19.88
CA ILE A 167 -0.10 -7.16 19.43
C ILE A 167 0.38 -5.72 19.54
N ALA A 168 -0.42 -4.76 19.11
CA ALA A 168 -0.10 -3.33 19.14
C ALA A 168 0.19 -2.84 20.57
N ASP A 169 -0.70 -3.13 21.52
CA ASP A 169 -0.56 -2.76 22.93
C ASP A 169 0.77 -3.29 23.49
N LYS A 170 1.10 -4.54 23.17
CA LYS A 170 2.36 -5.14 23.62
C LYS A 170 3.56 -4.51 22.92
N THR A 171 3.49 -4.21 21.63
CA THR A 171 4.60 -3.54 20.94
C THR A 171 4.94 -2.19 21.57
N MET A 172 3.95 -1.47 22.11
CA MET A 172 4.22 -0.20 22.81
C MET A 172 5.12 -0.36 24.03
N ASP A 173 5.07 -1.51 24.72
CA ASP A 173 5.95 -1.83 25.87
C ASP A 173 7.44 -1.92 25.48
N VAL A 174 7.74 -2.07 24.18
CA VAL A 174 9.11 -2.15 23.65
C VAL A 174 9.45 -0.99 22.69
N GLU A 175 8.83 0.18 22.91
CA GLU A 175 9.06 1.42 22.13
C GLU A 175 10.55 1.73 21.92
N ALA A 176 11.40 1.45 22.93
CA ALA A 176 12.83 1.73 22.88
C ALA A 176 13.56 1.06 21.71
N PHE A 177 13.08 -0.08 21.19
CA PHE A 177 13.67 -0.73 20.02
C PHE A 177 13.50 0.07 18.71
N PHE A 178 12.60 1.04 18.73
CA PHE A 178 12.11 1.73 17.55
C PHE A 178 12.43 3.22 17.55
N LYS A 179 13.18 3.70 18.54
CA LYS A 179 13.69 5.08 18.58
C LYS A 179 14.90 5.21 17.67
N LYS A 180 14.79 6.09 16.68
CA LYS A 180 15.92 6.42 15.80
C LYS A 180 16.93 7.29 16.54
N GLU A 181 18.21 7.12 16.23
CA GLU A 181 19.24 8.09 16.59
C GLU A 181 19.34 9.19 15.54
N ASN A 182 19.24 8.83 14.26
CA ASN A 182 19.44 9.74 13.12
C ASN A 182 18.21 9.77 12.21
N ARG A 183 17.80 8.62 11.67
CA ARG A 183 16.71 8.55 10.67
C ARG A 183 16.03 7.20 10.63
N ILE A 184 14.84 7.21 10.06
CA ILE A 184 14.10 6.02 9.69
C ILE A 184 13.58 6.17 8.26
N LEU A 185 13.68 5.09 7.48
CA LEU A 185 13.09 4.99 6.15
C LEU A 185 11.91 4.04 6.25
N TYR A 186 10.74 4.47 5.78
CA TYR A 186 9.53 3.67 5.81
C TYR A 186 9.26 3.07 4.43
N ASN A 187 9.07 1.75 4.37
CA ASN A 187 8.95 0.99 3.12
C ASN A 187 9.96 1.38 2.03
N PRO A 188 11.28 1.46 2.34
CA PRO A 188 12.23 1.82 1.32
C PRO A 188 12.26 0.75 0.22
N THR A 189 12.17 1.21 -1.02
CA THR A 189 12.51 0.41 -2.19
C THR A 189 14.02 0.52 -2.47
N PHE A 190 14.51 -0.29 -3.40
CA PHE A 190 15.90 -0.34 -3.83
C PHE A 190 16.03 0.14 -5.28
N GLY A 191 15.28 1.19 -5.65
CA GLY A 191 15.31 1.81 -6.97
C GLY A 191 15.18 0.79 -8.13
N ASP A 192 16.09 0.88 -9.09
CA ASP A 192 16.18 -0.03 -10.23
C ASP A 192 16.40 -1.50 -9.81
N MET A 193 17.05 -1.73 -8.66
CA MET A 193 17.30 -3.07 -8.15
C MET A 193 16.00 -3.76 -7.71
N SER A 194 15.05 -3.01 -7.15
CA SER A 194 13.70 -3.53 -6.89
C SER A 194 12.99 -3.96 -8.18
N ALA A 195 13.15 -3.20 -9.27
CA ALA A 195 12.55 -3.55 -10.56
C ALA A 195 13.13 -4.84 -11.15
N LEU A 196 14.44 -5.11 -10.97
CA LEU A 196 15.09 -6.33 -11.46
C LEU A 196 14.52 -7.61 -10.85
N VAL A 197 14.07 -7.53 -9.59
CA VAL A 197 13.44 -8.64 -8.89
C VAL A 197 11.92 -8.61 -8.99
N GLY A 198 11.38 -7.68 -9.78
CA GLY A 198 9.98 -7.41 -10.08
C GLY A 198 9.15 -6.83 -8.92
N GLY A 199 9.83 -6.22 -7.94
CA GLY A 199 9.29 -5.59 -6.76
C GLY A 199 9.99 -6.08 -5.49
N ALA A 200 10.55 -5.14 -4.73
CA ALA A 200 11.10 -5.38 -3.40
C ALA A 200 11.04 -4.09 -2.59
N ASP A 201 10.59 -4.23 -1.36
CA ASP A 201 10.53 -3.21 -0.34
C ASP A 201 10.79 -3.87 1.01
N ALA A 202 11.66 -3.27 1.82
CA ALA A 202 11.81 -3.64 3.23
C ALA A 202 10.71 -2.96 4.03
N ASP A 203 10.37 -3.46 5.22
CA ASP A 203 9.32 -2.80 6.03
C ASP A 203 9.80 -1.45 6.54
N PHE A 204 11.02 -1.40 7.10
CA PHE A 204 11.69 -0.14 7.42
C PHE A 204 13.21 -0.31 7.55
N VAL A 205 13.92 0.83 7.52
CA VAL A 205 15.32 0.92 7.92
C VAL A 205 15.40 1.92 9.05
N ILE A 206 15.89 1.52 10.24
CA ILE A 206 16.14 2.42 11.36
C ILE A 206 17.65 2.58 11.54
N ASP A 207 18.12 3.82 11.40
CA ASP A 207 19.53 4.16 11.28
C ASP A 207 20.21 3.28 10.23
N THR A 208 21.11 2.37 10.61
CA THR A 208 21.82 1.46 9.70
C THR A 208 21.26 0.04 9.69
N MET A 209 20.12 -0.20 10.34
CA MET A 209 19.48 -1.50 10.45
C MET A 209 18.31 -1.63 9.49
N LEU A 210 18.41 -2.53 8.52
CA LEU A 210 17.30 -2.94 7.66
C LEU A 210 16.45 -3.99 8.36
N VAL A 211 15.14 -3.76 8.44
CA VAL A 211 14.22 -4.56 9.27
C VAL A 211 13.08 -5.13 8.45
N ASP A 212 12.75 -6.37 8.77
CA ASP A 212 11.58 -7.11 8.28
C ASP A 212 10.76 -7.60 9.48
N ILE A 213 9.44 -7.44 9.41
CA ILE A 213 8.49 -7.70 10.48
C ILE A 213 7.88 -9.07 10.23
N LYS A 214 7.75 -9.86 11.30
CA LYS A 214 7.21 -11.22 11.22
C LYS A 214 6.19 -11.48 12.32
N THR A 215 4.91 -11.45 11.93
CA THR A 215 3.77 -11.85 12.76
C THR A 215 3.55 -13.36 12.67
N VAL A 216 4.38 -14.14 13.39
CA VAL A 216 4.39 -15.61 13.33
C VAL A 216 3.85 -16.25 14.60
N ARG A 217 3.32 -17.47 14.49
CA ARG A 217 2.78 -18.25 15.64
C ARG A 217 3.86 -18.87 16.52
N ARG A 218 5.07 -19.05 16.01
CA ARG A 218 6.18 -19.71 16.70
C ARG A 218 7.45 -18.92 16.46
N LEU A 219 8.14 -18.59 17.54
CA LEU A 219 9.44 -17.95 17.45
C LEU A 219 10.49 -18.99 17.03
N GLY A 220 11.32 -18.63 16.06
CA GLY A 220 12.44 -19.45 15.67
C GLY A 220 13.20 -18.87 14.49
N TYR A 221 14.43 -19.35 14.33
CA TYR A 221 15.22 -19.05 13.15
C TYR A 221 14.58 -19.68 11.91
N GLN A 222 14.34 -18.87 10.89
CA GLN A 222 13.88 -19.33 9.58
C GLN A 222 14.86 -18.84 8.51
N ALA A 223 15.42 -19.78 7.76
CA ALA A 223 16.39 -19.47 6.71
C ALA A 223 15.79 -18.57 5.62
N GLU A 224 14.47 -18.67 5.38
CA GLU A 224 13.76 -17.85 4.40
C GLU A 224 13.77 -16.37 4.76
N HIS A 225 13.53 -16.01 6.02
CA HIS A 225 13.64 -14.62 6.49
C HIS A 225 15.06 -14.08 6.28
N MET A 226 16.06 -14.91 6.57
CA MET A 226 17.46 -14.53 6.41
C MET A 226 17.83 -14.33 4.94
N ARG A 227 17.37 -15.20 4.05
CA ARG A 227 17.55 -15.06 2.60
C ARG A 227 16.91 -13.78 2.08
N GLN A 228 15.70 -13.46 2.54
CA GLN A 228 15.00 -12.23 2.17
C GLN A 228 15.80 -10.99 2.60
N LEU A 229 16.24 -10.93 3.86
CA LEU A 229 17.03 -9.81 4.38
C LEU A 229 18.40 -9.66 3.69
N ILE A 230 19.09 -10.76 3.41
CA ILE A 230 20.34 -10.74 2.63
C ILE A 230 20.09 -10.22 1.21
N GLY A 231 19.00 -10.65 0.58
CA GLY A 231 18.57 -10.11 -0.70
C GLY A 231 18.36 -8.61 -0.64
N TYR A 232 17.59 -8.11 0.34
CA TYR A 232 17.38 -6.68 0.55
C TYR A 232 18.68 -5.90 0.77
N TYR A 233 19.59 -6.40 1.61
CA TYR A 233 20.92 -5.81 1.78
C TYR A 233 21.72 -5.73 0.46
N ILE A 234 21.67 -6.78 -0.35
CA ILE A 234 22.36 -6.77 -1.65
C ILE A 234 21.71 -5.75 -2.58
N LEU A 235 20.38 -5.68 -2.63
CA LEU A 235 19.69 -4.69 -3.47
C LEU A 235 20.03 -3.26 -3.01
N SER A 236 20.05 -2.97 -1.71
CA SER A 236 20.44 -1.66 -1.19
C SER A 236 21.90 -1.32 -1.49
N LYS A 237 22.80 -2.30 -1.46
CA LYS A 237 24.23 -2.10 -1.78
C LYS A 237 24.47 -1.70 -3.24
N PHE A 238 23.62 -2.17 -4.15
CA PHE A 238 23.75 -1.93 -5.59
C PHE A 238 22.83 -0.82 -6.11
N ASP A 239 21.94 -0.30 -5.27
CA ASP A 239 21.19 0.92 -5.53
C ASP A 239 22.05 2.14 -5.18
N ARG A 240 22.36 2.96 -6.18
CA ARG A 240 23.27 4.12 -6.04
C ARG A 240 22.65 5.26 -5.23
N ASP A 241 21.33 5.32 -5.19
CA ASP A 241 20.57 6.39 -4.57
C ASP A 241 20.02 5.96 -3.20
N PHE A 242 20.34 4.74 -2.75
CA PHE A 242 19.90 4.26 -1.45
C PHE A 242 20.55 5.09 -0.34
N PRO A 243 19.77 5.74 0.54
CA PRO A 243 20.24 6.89 1.31
C PRO A 243 21.07 6.53 2.55
N VAL A 244 21.31 5.23 2.81
CA VAL A 244 22.01 4.75 4.01
C VAL A 244 22.82 3.49 3.72
N GLU A 245 24.05 3.42 4.25
CA GLU A 245 24.82 2.18 4.28
C GLU A 245 24.29 1.23 5.36
N ILE A 246 23.82 0.06 4.94
CA ILE A 246 23.26 -0.95 5.86
C ILE A 246 24.38 -1.69 6.58
N GLY A 247 24.44 -1.51 7.91
CA GLY A 247 25.39 -2.19 8.79
C GLY A 247 24.78 -3.39 9.53
N LYS A 248 23.44 -3.46 9.63
CA LYS A 248 22.70 -4.54 10.31
C LYS A 248 21.47 -4.96 9.52
N ILE A 249 21.11 -6.23 9.61
CA ILE A 249 19.83 -6.76 9.13
C ILE A 249 19.10 -7.42 10.29
N GLY A 250 17.79 -7.19 10.40
CA GLY A 250 17.01 -7.62 11.57
C GLY A 250 15.61 -8.09 11.24
N VAL A 251 15.09 -8.96 12.10
CA VAL A 251 13.70 -9.39 12.12
C VAL A 251 13.07 -8.95 13.44
N PHE A 252 11.93 -8.26 13.36
CA PHE A 252 11.08 -8.02 14.52
C PHE A 252 9.92 -9.01 14.56
N PHE A 253 9.89 -9.88 15.56
CA PHE A 253 8.82 -10.83 15.78
C PHE A 253 7.73 -10.22 16.65
N SER A 254 6.71 -9.63 16.02
CA SER A 254 5.68 -8.82 16.69
C SER A 254 4.96 -9.56 17.83
N ARG A 255 4.55 -10.81 17.61
CA ARG A 255 3.89 -11.62 18.65
C ARG A 255 4.79 -12.02 19.82
N PHE A 256 6.09 -11.75 19.76
CA PHE A 256 7.05 -12.09 20.80
C PHE A 256 7.77 -10.85 21.34
N ASN A 257 7.47 -9.65 20.82
CA ASN A 257 8.22 -8.42 21.10
C ASN A 257 9.74 -8.63 21.04
N ARG A 258 10.19 -9.39 20.06
CA ARG A 258 11.56 -9.85 20.01
C ARG A 258 12.25 -9.38 18.76
N PHE A 259 13.30 -8.61 18.97
CA PHE A 259 14.14 -8.10 17.90
C PHE A 259 15.38 -8.97 17.78
N VAL A 260 15.57 -9.60 16.63
CA VAL A 260 16.74 -10.42 16.33
C VAL A 260 17.48 -9.83 15.16
N TYR A 261 18.81 -9.67 15.25
CA TYR A 261 19.59 -9.06 14.20
C TYR A 261 20.95 -9.74 13.98
N LEU A 262 21.54 -9.44 12.84
CA LEU A 262 22.93 -9.72 12.48
C LEU A 262 23.62 -8.43 12.08
N THR A 263 24.91 -8.32 12.34
CA THR A 263 25.72 -7.28 11.68
C THR A 263 26.26 -7.82 10.37
N ILE A 264 26.38 -6.96 9.36
CA ILE A 264 27.02 -7.32 8.09
C ILE A 264 28.47 -7.76 8.31
N ALA A 265 29.15 -7.14 9.27
CA ALA A 265 30.50 -7.54 9.68
C ALA A 265 30.56 -9.00 10.16
N ASP A 266 29.65 -9.43 11.05
CA ASP A 266 29.61 -10.82 11.54
C ASP A 266 29.38 -11.80 10.38
N ILE A 267 28.49 -11.47 9.43
CA ILE A 267 28.23 -12.31 8.25
C ILE A 267 29.50 -12.47 7.42
N LYS A 268 30.23 -11.38 7.16
CA LYS A 268 31.49 -11.38 6.40
C LYS A 268 32.61 -12.20 7.06
N THR A 269 32.55 -12.46 8.37
CA THR A 269 33.55 -13.30 9.04
C THR A 269 33.43 -14.79 8.70
N VAL A 270 32.25 -15.25 8.27
CA VAL A 270 31.98 -16.67 8.01
C VAL A 270 31.60 -16.97 6.56
N PHE A 271 31.41 -15.93 5.74
CA PHE A 271 30.90 -16.06 4.37
C PHE A 271 31.35 -14.89 3.50
N ASP A 272 31.79 -15.18 2.28
CA ASP A 272 32.14 -14.15 1.29
C ASP A 272 30.86 -13.52 0.71
N LEU A 273 30.32 -12.56 1.45
CA LEU A 273 29.09 -11.87 1.10
C LEU A 273 29.26 -10.98 -0.14
N ASP A 274 30.47 -10.48 -0.40
CA ASP A 274 30.72 -9.60 -1.54
C ASP A 274 30.75 -10.40 -2.85
N GLU A 275 31.45 -11.53 -2.90
CA GLU A 275 31.43 -12.44 -4.05
C GLU A 275 30.01 -13.01 -4.28
N PHE A 276 29.29 -13.35 -3.21
CA PHE A 276 27.90 -13.80 -3.32
C PHE A 276 26.99 -12.74 -3.92
N ALA A 277 27.14 -11.48 -3.50
CA ALA A 277 26.36 -10.37 -4.01
C ALA A 277 26.60 -10.16 -5.51
N GLU A 278 27.86 -10.21 -5.96
CA GLU A 278 28.21 -10.11 -7.38
C GLU A 278 27.58 -11.24 -8.21
N LYS A 279 27.63 -12.49 -7.72
CA LYS A 279 26.97 -13.63 -8.37
C LYS A 279 25.46 -13.42 -8.47
N PHE A 280 24.82 -12.94 -7.41
CA PHE A 280 23.39 -12.68 -7.41
C PHE A 280 23.01 -11.61 -8.43
N ILE A 281 23.71 -10.46 -8.42
CA ILE A 281 23.47 -9.38 -9.39
C ILE A 281 23.75 -9.85 -10.83
N GLY A 282 24.78 -10.65 -11.05
CA GLY A 282 25.07 -11.24 -12.35
C GLY A 282 23.92 -12.12 -12.89
N ILE A 283 23.24 -12.87 -12.02
CA ILE A 283 22.03 -13.65 -12.40
C ILE A 283 20.90 -12.70 -12.81
N LEU A 284 20.63 -11.66 -12.01
CA LEU A 284 19.56 -10.69 -12.30
C LEU A 284 19.79 -9.96 -13.63
N GLN A 285 21.03 -9.55 -13.90
CA GLN A 285 21.39 -8.83 -15.12
C GLN A 285 21.28 -9.72 -16.38
N LYS A 286 21.66 -11.01 -16.31
CA LYS A 286 21.49 -11.96 -17.42
C LYS A 286 20.03 -12.11 -17.84
N GLN A 287 19.12 -12.14 -16.86
CA GLN A 287 17.69 -12.26 -17.08
C GLN A 287 17.09 -11.01 -17.76
N ARG A 288 17.77 -9.86 -17.69
CA ARG A 288 17.38 -8.59 -18.33
C ARG A 288 17.69 -8.51 -19.83
N SER A 289 18.29 -9.54 -20.45
CA SER A 289 18.73 -9.52 -21.87
C SER A 289 17.67 -9.00 -22.86
N PRO A 290 18.06 -8.35 -23.99
CA PRO A 290 17.22 -7.45 -24.81
C PRO A 290 15.88 -8.01 -25.33
N ARG A 291 15.73 -9.34 -25.38
CA ARG A 291 14.45 -10.00 -25.72
C ARG A 291 13.34 -9.75 -24.71
N VAL A 292 13.68 -9.61 -23.43
CA VAL A 292 12.71 -9.29 -22.36
C VAL A 292 12.42 -7.80 -22.35
N GLU A 293 13.42 -6.95 -22.56
CA GLU A 293 13.25 -5.49 -22.60
C GLU A 293 12.31 -5.04 -23.73
N ASN A 294 12.41 -5.66 -24.92
CA ASN A 294 11.48 -5.42 -26.01
C ASN A 294 10.06 -5.97 -25.73
N LYS A 295 9.95 -7.08 -24.99
CA LYS A 295 8.66 -7.66 -24.61
C LYS A 295 7.98 -6.89 -23.47
N VAL A 296 8.77 -6.37 -22.52
CA VAL A 296 8.34 -5.51 -21.41
C VAL A 296 8.00 -4.12 -21.94
N LYS A 297 8.81 -3.50 -22.81
CA LYS A 297 8.43 -2.26 -23.50
C LYS A 297 7.12 -2.42 -24.28
N ALA A 298 6.95 -3.52 -25.01
CA ALA A 298 5.71 -3.82 -25.75
C ALA A 298 4.52 -4.18 -24.85
N MET A 299 4.73 -4.69 -23.63
CA MET A 299 3.68 -4.91 -22.64
C MET A 299 3.33 -3.61 -21.90
N MET A 300 4.31 -2.81 -21.49
CA MET A 300 4.13 -1.54 -20.80
C MET A 300 3.43 -0.51 -21.70
N THR A 301 3.80 -0.40 -22.97
CA THR A 301 3.07 0.46 -23.93
C THR A 301 1.63 -0.03 -24.14
N LYS A 302 1.38 -1.34 -24.17
CA LYS A 302 0.02 -1.88 -24.25
C LYS A 302 -0.79 -1.68 -22.97
N ASP A 303 -0.15 -1.75 -21.81
CA ASP A 303 -0.80 -1.58 -20.51
C ASP A 303 -1.03 -0.09 -20.22
N GLU A 304 -0.12 0.81 -20.61
CA GLU A 304 -0.33 2.27 -20.59
C GLU A 304 -1.41 2.69 -21.57
N GLU A 305 -1.43 2.18 -22.82
CA GLU A 305 -2.52 2.46 -23.75
C GLU A 305 -3.85 1.88 -23.27
N ALA A 306 -3.85 0.71 -22.62
CA ALA A 306 -5.06 0.14 -22.03
C ALA A 306 -5.52 0.97 -20.83
N GLN A 307 -4.62 1.38 -19.95
CA GLN A 307 -4.89 2.25 -18.81
C GLN A 307 -5.39 3.62 -19.26
N GLU A 308 -4.81 4.21 -20.31
CA GLU A 308 -5.26 5.49 -20.85
C GLU A 308 -6.63 5.37 -21.52
N ARG A 309 -6.88 4.29 -22.29
CA ARG A 309 -8.22 4.02 -22.85
C ARG A 309 -9.26 3.77 -21.75
N ILE A 310 -8.91 3.05 -20.69
CA ILE A 310 -9.79 2.78 -19.55
C ILE A 310 -10.06 4.08 -18.78
N ALA A 311 -9.03 4.89 -18.51
CA ALA A 311 -9.16 6.20 -17.89
C ALA A 311 -10.04 7.13 -18.73
N GLU A 312 -9.88 7.13 -20.06
CA GLU A 312 -10.70 7.92 -20.97
C GLU A 312 -12.17 7.45 -21.00
N VAL A 313 -12.42 6.14 -21.03
CA VAL A 313 -13.78 5.58 -20.98
C VAL A 313 -14.44 5.90 -19.63
N THR A 314 -13.71 5.75 -18.53
CA THR A 314 -14.17 6.04 -17.17
C THR A 314 -14.47 7.51 -17.00
N PHE A 315 -13.60 8.39 -17.48
CA PHE A 315 -13.79 9.85 -17.53
C PHE A 315 -15.02 10.25 -18.36
N LYS A 316 -15.19 9.69 -19.57
CA LYS A 316 -16.37 9.93 -20.41
C LYS A 316 -17.68 9.40 -19.80
N ARG A 317 -17.62 8.36 -18.97
CA ARG A 317 -18.78 7.84 -18.22
C ARG A 317 -19.08 8.72 -17.01
N ALA A 318 -18.07 9.15 -16.26
CA ALA A 318 -18.20 10.10 -15.16
C ALA A 318 -18.82 11.42 -15.62
N LEU A 319 -18.36 11.96 -16.76
CA LEU A 319 -18.92 13.16 -17.39
C LEU A 319 -20.39 13.00 -17.79
N ARG A 320 -20.77 11.86 -18.36
CA ARG A 320 -22.18 11.58 -18.69
C ARG A 320 -23.04 11.54 -17.42
N HIS A 321 -22.53 10.94 -16.35
CA HIS A 321 -23.24 10.85 -15.09
C HIS A 321 -23.36 12.21 -14.39
N ALA A 322 -22.30 13.02 -14.39
CA ALA A 322 -22.32 14.41 -13.91
C ALA A 322 -23.35 15.24 -14.70
N GLY A 323 -23.35 15.09 -16.03
CA GLY A 323 -24.37 15.67 -16.89
C GLY A 323 -25.79 15.25 -16.51
N HIS A 324 -26.02 13.98 -16.18
CA HIS A 324 -27.32 13.52 -15.68
C HIS A 324 -27.70 14.11 -14.31
N ILE A 325 -26.76 14.25 -13.38
CA ILE A 325 -27.01 14.84 -12.05
C ILE A 325 -27.35 16.32 -12.19
N ILE A 326 -26.54 17.08 -12.94
CA ILE A 326 -26.78 18.50 -13.22
C ILE A 326 -28.12 18.66 -13.95
N LEU A 327 -28.40 17.87 -14.98
CA LEU A 327 -29.69 17.93 -15.67
C LEU A 327 -30.87 17.56 -14.78
N ASN A 328 -30.71 16.71 -13.78
CA ASN A 328 -31.79 16.33 -12.87
C ASN A 328 -31.97 17.33 -11.71
N GLN A 329 -30.90 17.95 -11.19
CA GLN A 329 -31.00 18.99 -10.16
C GLN A 329 -31.53 20.31 -10.74
N TYR A 330 -31.12 20.68 -11.96
CA TYR A 330 -31.46 21.99 -12.53
C TYR A 330 -32.68 21.98 -13.47
N ALA A 331 -33.23 20.81 -13.83
CA ALA A 331 -34.52 20.74 -14.53
C ALA A 331 -35.72 21.04 -13.61
N ASP A 332 -35.52 20.97 -12.29
CA ASP A 332 -36.57 21.22 -11.30
C ASP A 332 -36.59 22.71 -10.84
N ASP A 333 -35.47 23.42 -10.92
CA ASP A 333 -35.36 24.82 -10.44
C ASP A 333 -35.62 25.90 -11.52
N GLU A 334 -35.43 25.59 -12.81
CA GLU A 334 -35.84 26.47 -13.92
C GLU A 334 -36.61 25.65 -14.96
N GLY A 335 -37.93 25.86 -15.02
CA GLY A 335 -38.86 25.05 -15.80
C GLY A 335 -38.38 24.69 -17.21
N LEU A 336 -38.41 23.38 -17.51
CA LEU A 336 -38.29 22.72 -18.82
C LEU A 336 -37.61 23.56 -19.93
N LEU A 337 -36.35 23.23 -20.26
CA LEU A 337 -35.67 23.75 -21.45
C LEU A 337 -36.52 23.53 -22.72
N VAL A 338 -37.05 24.62 -23.27
CA VAL A 338 -37.87 24.65 -24.48
C VAL A 338 -36.99 25.02 -25.68
N ASP A 339 -37.14 24.32 -26.82
CA ASP A 339 -36.45 24.71 -28.05
C ASP A 339 -37.03 26.05 -28.54
N LYS A 340 -36.20 27.10 -28.49
CA LYS A 340 -36.60 28.48 -28.82
C LYS A 340 -37.11 28.66 -30.25
N ARG A 341 -36.88 27.71 -31.16
CA ARG A 341 -37.31 27.81 -32.56
C ARG A 341 -38.73 27.33 -32.80
N ASN A 342 -39.24 26.43 -31.95
CA ASN A 342 -40.51 25.74 -32.19
C ASN A 342 -41.35 25.56 -30.91
N ASN A 343 -40.89 26.12 -29.79
CA ASN A 343 -41.57 26.17 -28.50
C ASN A 343 -42.08 24.81 -28.01
N ARG A 344 -41.31 23.74 -28.29
CA ARG A 344 -41.59 22.39 -27.82
C ARG A 344 -40.62 21.99 -26.70
N PRO A 345 -41.11 21.22 -25.70
CA PRO A 345 -40.24 20.64 -24.68
C PRO A 345 -39.15 19.80 -25.34
N VAL A 346 -37.89 20.07 -25.02
CA VAL A 346 -36.77 19.30 -25.56
C VAL A 346 -36.70 17.96 -24.81
N SER A 347 -36.78 16.86 -25.54
CA SER A 347 -36.71 15.53 -24.90
C SER A 347 -35.38 15.34 -24.16
N ARG A 348 -35.41 14.61 -23.03
CA ARG A 348 -34.21 14.23 -22.23
C ARG A 348 -33.08 13.67 -23.10
N ALA A 349 -33.42 12.91 -24.14
CA ALA A 349 -32.47 12.33 -25.08
C ALA A 349 -31.76 13.38 -25.96
N THR A 350 -32.45 14.47 -26.30
CA THR A 350 -31.92 15.57 -27.13
C THR A 350 -30.99 16.47 -26.33
N ILE A 351 -31.29 16.74 -25.06
CA ILE A 351 -30.44 17.56 -24.17
C ILE A 351 -29.11 16.85 -23.88
N THR A 352 -29.17 15.56 -23.57
CA THR A 352 -27.98 14.71 -23.33
C THR A 352 -27.06 14.65 -24.56
N LYS A 353 -27.60 14.88 -25.76
CA LYS A 353 -26.85 14.91 -27.02
C LYS A 353 -26.27 16.30 -27.36
N ALA A 354 -26.84 17.38 -26.80
CA ALA A 354 -26.52 18.76 -27.15
C ALA A 354 -25.49 19.42 -26.21
N VAL A 355 -25.41 18.99 -24.95
CA VAL A 355 -24.41 19.49 -24.00
C VAL A 355 -23.12 18.69 -24.16
N GLY A 356 -22.25 19.13 -25.07
CA GLY A 356 -20.92 18.53 -25.23
C GLY A 356 -20.10 18.60 -23.93
N GLY A 357 -19.26 17.59 -23.68
CA GLY A 357 -18.56 17.39 -22.40
C GLY A 357 -17.73 18.59 -21.91
N LYS A 358 -17.26 19.46 -22.82
CA LYS A 358 -16.55 20.70 -22.48
C LYS A 358 -17.46 21.69 -21.72
N ARG A 359 -18.73 21.82 -22.14
CA ARG A 359 -19.69 22.76 -21.57
C ARG A 359 -20.21 22.34 -20.19
N ILE A 360 -20.12 21.04 -19.86
CA ILE A 360 -20.44 20.49 -18.52
C ILE A 360 -19.30 20.78 -17.55
N MET A 361 -18.05 20.65 -18.01
CA MET A 361 -16.86 20.93 -17.21
C MET A 361 -16.74 22.42 -16.87
N ASP A 362 -16.95 23.28 -17.87
CA ASP A 362 -16.92 24.73 -17.68
C ASP A 362 -17.97 25.16 -16.63
N LEU A 363 -19.17 24.57 -16.69
CA LEU A 363 -20.24 24.82 -15.72
C LEU A 363 -19.90 24.31 -14.31
N ALA A 364 -19.25 23.15 -14.20
CA ALA A 364 -18.85 22.58 -12.92
C ALA A 364 -17.72 23.39 -12.25
N LEU A 365 -16.77 23.91 -13.04
CA LEU A 365 -15.73 24.82 -12.57
C LEU A 365 -16.31 26.18 -12.16
N GLU A 366 -17.18 26.77 -12.98
CA GLU A 366 -17.85 28.06 -12.71
C GLU A 366 -18.69 28.02 -11.43
N LYS A 367 -19.22 26.84 -11.07
CA LYS A 367 -20.02 26.61 -9.86
C LYS A 367 -19.21 26.08 -8.68
N GLY A 368 -17.87 26.02 -8.79
CA GLY A 368 -16.99 25.59 -7.70
C GLY A 368 -17.11 24.10 -7.33
N LEU A 369 -17.66 23.27 -8.22
CA LEU A 369 -17.83 21.84 -8.00
C LEU A 369 -16.57 21.04 -8.38
N LEU A 370 -15.63 21.64 -9.11
CA LEU A 370 -14.34 21.03 -9.48
C LEU A 370 -13.21 22.06 -9.31
N HIS A 371 -12.00 21.60 -9.00
CA HIS A 371 -10.80 22.45 -8.92
C HIS A 371 -10.02 22.43 -10.25
N GLU A 372 -9.37 23.53 -10.64
CA GLU A 372 -8.63 23.64 -11.92
C GLU A 372 -7.50 22.60 -12.08
N THR A 373 -6.90 22.16 -10.97
CA THR A 373 -5.82 21.15 -10.91
C THR A 373 -6.26 19.77 -11.39
N VAL A 374 -7.57 19.47 -11.38
CA VAL A 374 -8.15 18.18 -11.75
C VAL A 374 -8.17 17.98 -13.29
N ILE A 375 -8.02 19.05 -14.07
CA ILE A 375 -8.04 18.99 -15.55
C ILE A 375 -6.72 18.44 -16.12
N GLN A 376 -5.62 18.54 -15.38
CA GLN A 376 -4.28 18.17 -15.85
C GLN A 376 -3.94 16.69 -15.61
N ASP A 377 -4.61 16.02 -14.67
CA ASP A 377 -4.42 14.59 -14.38
C ASP A 377 -5.78 13.84 -14.38
N LYS A 378 -6.02 13.09 -15.46
CA LYS A 378 -7.25 12.30 -15.65
C LYS A 378 -7.46 11.24 -14.56
N SER A 379 -6.41 10.81 -13.85
CA SER A 379 -6.49 9.83 -12.77
C SER A 379 -6.92 10.45 -11.45
N ALA A 380 -6.55 11.70 -11.19
CA ALA A 380 -7.01 12.48 -10.04
C ALA A 380 -8.53 12.78 -10.12
N PHE A 381 -9.07 12.95 -11.34
CA PHE A 381 -10.50 13.21 -11.59
C PHE A 381 -11.44 12.10 -11.11
N VAL A 382 -11.00 10.84 -11.09
CA VAL A 382 -11.83 9.68 -10.68
C VAL A 382 -12.09 9.66 -9.17
N LEU A 383 -11.10 10.11 -8.37
CA LEU A 383 -11.21 10.20 -6.92
C LEU A 383 -12.15 11.35 -6.50
N ASP A 384 -12.07 12.50 -7.16
CA ASP A 384 -12.85 13.70 -6.80
C ASP A 384 -14.34 13.58 -7.18
N MET A 385 -14.65 12.94 -8.32
CA MET A 385 -16.04 12.68 -8.74
C MET A 385 -16.80 11.70 -7.84
N SER A 386 -16.08 10.89 -7.05
CA SER A 386 -16.66 10.01 -6.04
C SER A 386 -17.19 10.83 -4.84
N VAL A 387 -16.51 11.92 -4.51
CA VAL A 387 -16.91 12.90 -3.49
C VAL A 387 -18.15 13.70 -3.93
N LEU A 388 -18.20 14.13 -5.20
CA LEU A 388 -19.38 14.80 -5.77
C LEU A 388 -20.62 13.88 -5.83
N ARG A 389 -20.45 12.58 -6.06
CA ARG A 389 -21.55 11.60 -5.97
C ARG A 389 -22.14 11.50 -4.55
N LEU A 390 -21.29 11.58 -3.52
CA LEU A 390 -21.70 11.60 -2.11
C LEU A 390 -22.53 12.86 -1.79
N MET A 391 -22.10 14.04 -2.27
CA MET A 391 -22.84 15.29 -2.08
C MET A 391 -24.21 15.33 -2.78
N SER A 392 -24.39 14.58 -3.89
CA SER A 392 -25.65 14.52 -4.63
C SER A 392 -26.73 13.62 -4.00
N ARG A 393 -26.35 12.72 -3.08
CA ARG A 393 -27.25 11.73 -2.46
C ARG A 393 -27.81 12.19 -1.12
N ASP A 394 -27.17 13.14 -0.43
CA ASP A 394 -27.62 13.67 0.84
C ASP A 394 -28.07 15.13 0.72
N ARG A 395 -29.40 15.38 0.72
CA ARG A 395 -29.98 16.74 0.63
C ARG A 395 -29.75 17.59 1.89
N ARG A 396 -29.00 17.11 2.89
CA ARG A 396 -28.86 17.75 4.20
C ARG A 396 -27.44 18.11 4.60
N LEU A 397 -26.43 17.92 3.75
CA LEU A 397 -25.08 18.37 4.06
C LEU A 397 -24.99 19.90 3.94
N PRO A 398 -24.75 20.64 5.04
CA PRO A 398 -24.40 22.04 4.93
C PRO A 398 -23.02 22.14 4.28
N ILE A 399 -22.91 23.04 3.32
CA ILE A 399 -21.65 23.46 2.70
C ILE A 399 -20.78 24.04 3.82
N LEU A 400 -19.87 23.24 4.39
CA LEU A 400 -18.75 23.73 5.18
C LEU A 400 -17.58 23.97 4.21
N LEU A 401 -17.64 25.12 3.54
CA LEU A 401 -16.47 25.75 2.97
C LEU A 401 -15.81 26.54 4.11
N SER A 402 -14.59 26.17 4.49
CA SER A 402 -13.70 27.07 5.23
C SER A 402 -12.34 27.07 4.54
N ASP A 403 -12.03 28.25 4.01
CA ASP A 403 -10.80 28.86 3.49
C ASP A 403 -9.87 28.06 2.55
#